data_AF-A0A0R2QXA8-F1
#
_entry.id   AF-A0A0R2QXA8-F1
#
_cell.length_a   1.000
_cell.length_b   1.000
_cell.length_c   1.000
_cell.angle_alpha   90.00
_cell.angle_beta   90.00
_cell.angle_gamma   90.00
#
_symmetry.space_group_name_H-M   'P 1'
#
loop_
_entity.id
_entity.type
_entity.pdbx_description
1 polymer ?
#
loop_
_entity_poly.entity_id
_entity_poly.type
_entity_poly.pdbx_seq_one_letter_code
_entity_poly.pdbx_strand_id
1 'polypeptide(L)'
;MKNFKKSLFFLIIFIFSSFQVNAAENVDYLKTDWTFKGLFGKFDRGQLQRGYKVYKEVCASCHSMKYVSFRNLAEKGGPEFSEEAVKAIAASYDVTDGPNADGEMFTRPGKLSDKFVNPYENVKAAQAANGGAYPPDMSVLIKARSGGADYIFSLLQGYEEAPEGVTLDDGVYYNKYMYGNKI
;
A
#
# COMPACT_ATOMS: atom_id res chain seq x y z
N MET A 1 -1.36 -70.06 22.20
CA MET A 1 -0.62 -68.84 21.83
C MET A 1 -0.61 -68.73 20.31
N LYS A 2 -1.07 -67.59 19.76
CA LYS A 2 -1.33 -67.33 18.33
C LYS A 2 -0.02 -67.11 17.55
N ASN A 3 0.16 -67.81 16.42
CA ASN A 3 1.18 -67.55 15.39
C ASN A 3 0.52 -66.76 14.24
N PHE A 4 0.80 -65.47 14.07
CA PHE A 4 1.87 -64.84 13.26
C PHE A 4 1.55 -64.75 11.75
N LYS A 5 1.14 -63.52 11.37
CA LYS A 5 1.42 -62.76 10.15
C LYS A 5 1.08 -63.39 8.78
N LYS A 6 0.02 -62.87 8.15
CA LYS A 6 -0.03 -62.71 6.69
C LYS A 6 0.04 -61.23 6.36
N SER A 7 1.09 -60.90 5.62
CA SER A 7 1.44 -59.60 5.08
C SER A 7 0.44 -59.20 3.98
N LEU A 8 -0.11 -57.99 4.04
CA LEU A 8 -0.73 -57.35 2.89
C LEU A 8 -0.28 -55.89 2.88
N PHE A 9 0.89 -55.68 2.28
CA PHE A 9 1.46 -54.36 2.05
C PHE A 9 0.83 -53.81 0.77
N PHE A 10 -0.22 -53.00 0.90
CA PHE A 10 -0.74 -52.19 -0.21
C PHE A 10 0.26 -51.06 -0.49
N LEU A 11 1.09 -51.24 -1.51
CA LEU A 11 1.98 -50.20 -2.02
C LEU A 11 1.13 -49.21 -2.85
N ILE A 12 0.68 -48.12 -2.22
CA ILE A 12 0.11 -46.98 -2.93
C ILE A 12 1.26 -46.22 -3.58
N ILE A 13 1.46 -46.40 -4.88
CA ILE A 13 2.38 -45.59 -5.69
C ILE A 13 1.68 -44.24 -5.95
N PHE A 14 2.01 -43.23 -5.14
CA PHE A 14 1.64 -41.85 -5.43
C PHE A 14 2.55 -41.33 -6.55
N ILE A 15 2.01 -41.21 -7.75
CA ILE A 15 2.66 -40.50 -8.86
C ILE A 15 2.67 -39.01 -8.47
N PHE A 16 3.79 -38.53 -7.94
CA PHE A 16 4.05 -37.11 -7.81
C PHE A 16 4.29 -36.54 -9.21
N SER A 17 3.23 -36.00 -9.84
CA SER A 17 3.43 -35.04 -10.92
C SER A 17 4.17 -33.85 -10.33
N SER A 18 5.41 -33.64 -10.79
CA SER A 18 6.21 -32.45 -10.50
C SER A 18 5.51 -31.22 -11.09
N PHE A 19 4.56 -30.65 -10.36
CA PHE A 19 4.14 -29.28 -10.63
C PHE A 19 5.36 -28.39 -10.39
N GLN A 20 5.89 -27.81 -11.48
CA GLN A 20 6.84 -26.72 -11.40
C GLN A 20 6.09 -25.51 -10.84
N VAL A 21 6.10 -25.39 -9.52
CA VAL A 21 5.64 -24.18 -8.84
C VAL A 21 6.79 -23.19 -8.95
N ASN A 22 6.71 -22.27 -9.91
CA ASN A 22 7.57 -21.10 -9.94
C ASN A 22 7.20 -20.24 -8.74
N ALA A 23 7.85 -20.47 -7.60
CA ALA A 23 7.90 -19.46 -6.56
C ALA A 23 8.59 -18.24 -7.18
N ALA A 24 7.91 -17.09 -7.21
CA ALA A 24 8.58 -15.84 -7.54
C ALA A 24 9.84 -15.74 -6.68
N GLU A 25 11.00 -15.53 -7.31
CA GLU A 25 12.27 -15.38 -6.60
C GLU A 25 12.05 -14.44 -5.42
N ASN A 26 12.50 -14.85 -4.22
CA ASN A 26 12.63 -13.95 -3.10
C ASN A 26 13.68 -12.90 -3.50
N VAL A 27 13.23 -11.81 -4.12
CA VAL A 27 14.11 -10.69 -4.42
C VAL A 27 14.52 -10.07 -3.09
N ASP A 28 15.82 -10.11 -2.81
CA ASP A 28 16.37 -9.44 -1.64
C ASP A 28 16.10 -7.94 -1.71
N TYR A 29 15.27 -7.43 -0.80
CA TYR A 29 14.99 -6.00 -0.69
C TYR A 29 16.27 -5.21 -0.38
N LEU A 30 16.27 -3.94 -0.82
CA LEU A 30 17.31 -3.00 -0.49
C LEU A 30 17.50 -2.93 1.02
N LYS A 31 18.75 -2.93 1.47
CA LYS A 31 19.07 -2.83 2.90
C LYS A 31 18.75 -1.44 3.41
N THR A 32 17.99 -1.39 4.49
CA THR A 32 17.54 -0.17 5.16
C THR A 32 17.88 -0.23 6.65
N ASP A 33 18.03 0.94 7.26
CA ASP A 33 18.22 1.07 8.71
C ASP A 33 17.12 1.96 9.32
N TRP A 34 15.91 1.40 9.42
CA TRP A 34 14.76 2.13 9.92
C TRP A 34 14.88 2.46 11.41
N THR A 35 14.61 3.71 11.78
CA THR A 35 14.62 4.16 13.19
C THR A 35 13.58 3.44 14.07
N PHE A 36 12.53 2.92 13.45
CA PHE A 36 11.45 2.17 14.11
C PHE A 36 11.70 0.66 14.19
N LYS A 37 12.86 0.18 13.72
CA LYS A 37 13.22 -1.24 13.77
C LYS A 37 13.55 -1.68 15.20
N GLY A 38 13.22 -2.94 15.51
CA GLY A 38 13.50 -3.55 16.81
C GLY A 38 12.45 -3.24 17.89
N LEU A 39 12.60 -3.88 19.06
CA LEU A 39 11.60 -3.86 20.13
C LEU A 39 11.34 -2.46 20.72
N PHE A 40 12.33 -1.58 20.67
CA PHE A 40 12.26 -0.22 21.22
C PHE A 40 12.38 0.88 20.15
N GLY A 41 12.30 0.49 18.88
CA GLY A 41 12.37 1.44 17.76
C GLY A 41 11.24 2.47 17.80
N LYS A 42 11.53 3.67 17.30
CA LYS A 42 10.54 4.77 17.23
C LYS A 42 10.53 5.41 15.84
N PHE A 43 9.36 5.85 15.40
CA PHE A 43 9.29 6.70 14.21
C PHE A 43 9.95 8.06 14.48
N ASP A 44 10.78 8.52 13.55
CA ASP A 44 11.28 9.89 13.54
C ASP A 44 10.18 10.86 13.10
N ARG A 45 9.86 11.86 13.92
CA ARG A 45 8.75 12.78 13.64
C ARG A 45 9.03 13.69 12.46
N GLY A 46 10.27 14.16 12.31
CA GLY A 46 10.68 14.93 11.15
C GLY A 46 10.54 14.11 9.86
N GLN A 47 10.86 12.81 9.89
CA GLN A 47 10.63 11.90 8.76
C GLN A 47 9.13 11.73 8.46
N LEU A 48 8.29 11.55 9.48
CA LEU A 48 6.83 11.44 9.27
C LEU A 48 6.23 12.72 8.65
N GLN A 49 6.68 13.90 9.09
CA GLN A 49 6.22 15.18 8.54
C GLN A 49 6.64 15.36 7.08
N ARG A 50 7.90 15.04 6.74
CA ARG A 50 8.37 15.04 5.35
C ARG A 50 7.66 13.99 4.50
N GLY A 51 7.41 12.81 5.06
CA GLY A 51 6.66 11.74 4.40
C GLY A 51 5.22 12.16 4.07
N TYR A 52 4.54 12.88 4.98
CA TYR A 52 3.24 13.47 4.70
C TYR A 52 3.29 14.49 3.55
N LYS A 53 4.32 15.34 3.50
CA LYS A 53 4.52 16.27 2.39
C LYS A 53 4.64 15.54 1.05
N VAL A 54 5.46 14.48 0.99
CA VAL A 54 5.60 13.64 -0.22
C VAL A 54 4.27 13.00 -0.60
N TYR A 55 3.53 12.42 0.36
CA TYR A 55 2.20 11.87 0.08
C TYR A 55 1.27 12.93 -0.51
N LYS A 56 1.18 14.10 0.13
CA LYS A 56 0.32 15.21 -0.30
C LYS A 56 0.66 15.70 -1.72
N GLU A 57 1.94 15.86 -2.02
CA GLU A 57 2.41 16.49 -3.26
C GLU A 57 2.54 15.53 -4.44
N VAL A 58 2.72 14.22 -4.19
CA VAL A 58 3.00 13.22 -5.23
C VAL A 58 1.93 12.13 -5.29
N CYS A 59 1.54 11.57 -4.15
CA CYS A 59 0.73 10.35 -4.12
C CYS A 59 -0.78 10.62 -4.07
N ALA A 60 -1.20 11.71 -3.43
CA ALA A 60 -2.60 11.99 -3.11
C ALA A 60 -3.48 12.23 -4.35
N SER A 61 -2.89 12.51 -5.52
CA SER A 61 -3.60 12.63 -6.79
C SER A 61 -4.11 11.29 -7.33
N CYS A 62 -3.50 10.16 -6.93
CA CYS A 62 -3.88 8.83 -7.41
C CYS A 62 -4.23 7.87 -6.28
N HIS A 63 -3.58 7.97 -5.12
CA HIS A 63 -3.76 7.06 -3.99
C HIS A 63 -4.59 7.68 -2.87
N SER A 64 -5.62 6.95 -2.47
CA SER A 64 -6.41 7.26 -1.27
C SER A 64 -5.67 6.87 0.02
N MET A 65 -6.05 7.53 1.12
CA MET A 65 -5.76 7.10 2.49
C MET A 65 -7.04 7.21 3.34
N LYS A 66 -8.07 6.46 2.94
CA LYS A 66 -9.46 6.63 3.42
C LYS A 66 -9.71 6.25 4.88
N TYR A 67 -8.72 5.65 5.55
CA TYR A 67 -8.80 5.35 6.98
C TYR A 67 -8.03 6.35 7.85
N VAL A 68 -7.42 7.38 7.25
CA VAL A 68 -6.71 8.45 7.96
C VAL A 68 -7.53 9.74 7.90
N SER A 69 -7.68 10.39 9.05
CA SER A 69 -8.33 11.69 9.24
C SER A 69 -7.29 12.78 9.46
N PHE A 70 -7.64 14.03 9.15
CA PHE A 70 -6.72 15.16 9.33
C PHE A 70 -6.19 15.25 10.77
N ARG A 71 -7.02 15.03 11.78
CA ARG A 71 -6.61 14.98 13.20
C ARG A 71 -5.44 14.03 13.48
N ASN A 72 -5.29 12.94 12.72
CA ASN A 72 -4.20 11.99 12.92
C ASN A 72 -2.82 12.62 12.63
N LEU A 73 -2.77 13.73 11.90
CA LEU A 73 -1.54 14.50 11.67
C LEU A 73 -1.03 15.19 12.94
N ALA A 74 -1.90 15.52 13.90
CA ALA A 74 -1.55 16.11 15.19
C ALA A 74 -1.44 15.09 16.32
N GLU A 75 -1.91 13.85 16.10
CA GLU A 75 -1.97 12.84 17.15
C GLU A 75 -0.61 12.35 17.59
N LYS A 76 -0.48 12.13 18.91
CA LYS A 76 0.69 11.50 19.51
C LYS A 76 0.93 10.13 18.88
N GLY A 77 2.16 9.90 18.40
CA GLY A 77 2.51 8.69 17.66
C GLY A 77 2.50 8.86 16.14
N GLY A 78 1.86 9.92 15.63
CA GLY A 78 1.87 10.31 14.23
C GLY A 78 2.94 11.37 13.90
N PRO A 79 2.71 12.21 12.88
CA PRO A 79 3.59 13.33 12.53
C PRO A 79 3.68 14.43 13.60
N GLU A 80 2.71 14.51 14.51
CA GLU A 80 2.67 15.46 15.63
C GLU A 80 2.84 16.93 15.19
N PHE A 81 2.19 17.31 14.08
CA PHE A 81 2.04 18.73 13.72
C PHE A 81 1.22 19.48 14.78
N SER A 82 1.44 20.79 14.92
CA SER A 82 0.57 21.64 15.74
C SER A 82 -0.88 21.58 15.24
N GLU A 83 -1.85 21.63 16.15
CA GLU A 83 -3.27 21.60 15.79
C GLU A 83 -3.65 22.72 14.82
N GLU A 84 -3.07 23.92 14.97
CA GLU A 84 -3.27 25.07 14.10
C GLU A 84 -2.82 24.76 12.65
N ALA A 85 -1.64 24.17 12.49
CA ALA A 85 -1.15 23.73 11.19
C ALA A 85 -2.06 22.67 10.57
N VAL A 86 -2.56 21.70 11.36
CA VAL A 86 -3.47 20.68 10.84
C VAL A 86 -4.83 21.25 10.47
N LYS A 87 -5.36 22.23 11.22
CA LYS A 87 -6.55 23.00 10.84
C LYS A 87 -6.36 23.71 9.51
N ALA A 88 -5.22 24.37 9.31
CA ALA A 88 -4.88 25.03 8.06
C ALA A 88 -4.75 24.03 6.89
N ILE A 89 -4.12 22.87 7.14
CA ILE A 89 -4.03 21.78 6.16
C ILE A 89 -5.43 21.30 5.78
N ALA A 90 -6.28 20.96 6.74
CA ALA A 90 -7.64 20.46 6.48
C ALA A 90 -8.48 21.47 5.70
N ALA A 91 -8.41 22.75 6.09
CA ALA A 91 -9.15 23.84 5.46
C ALA A 91 -8.71 24.12 4.01
N SER A 92 -7.54 23.63 3.58
CA SER A 92 -7.09 23.73 2.18
C SER A 92 -7.77 22.73 1.24
N TYR A 93 -8.59 21.82 1.76
CA TYR A 93 -9.34 20.84 0.98
C TYR A 93 -10.83 21.17 1.00
N ASP A 94 -11.45 21.00 -0.16
CA ASP A 94 -12.89 21.02 -0.33
C ASP A 94 -13.49 19.66 0.00
N VAL A 95 -14.48 19.64 0.90
CA VAL A 95 -15.15 18.43 1.38
C VAL A 95 -16.65 18.57 1.14
N THR A 96 -17.23 17.59 0.45
CA THR A 96 -18.68 17.48 0.28
C THR A 96 -19.35 17.08 1.61
N ASP A 97 -20.40 17.79 2.00
CA ASP A 97 -21.18 17.59 3.21
C ASP A 97 -22.68 17.83 2.92
N GLY A 98 -23.55 17.50 3.87
CA GLY A 98 -25.00 17.68 3.76
C GLY A 98 -25.80 16.38 3.98
N PRO A 99 -27.10 16.40 3.63
CA PRO A 99 -27.82 17.50 2.97
C PRO A 99 -28.04 18.72 3.88
N ASN A 100 -28.27 19.90 3.27
CA ASN A 100 -28.72 21.12 3.95
C ASN A 100 -30.25 21.11 4.18
N ALA A 101 -30.82 22.23 4.65
CA ALA A 101 -32.26 22.36 4.91
C ALA A 101 -33.14 22.17 3.66
N ASP A 102 -32.59 22.44 2.47
CA ASP A 102 -33.28 22.29 1.18
C ASP A 102 -33.08 20.90 0.56
N GLY A 103 -32.35 20.00 1.24
CA GLY A 103 -32.07 18.64 0.75
C GLY A 103 -30.84 18.54 -0.17
N GLU A 104 -30.06 19.61 -0.30
CA GLU A 104 -28.93 19.69 -1.24
C GLU A 104 -27.59 19.39 -0.55
N MET A 105 -26.71 18.68 -1.25
CA MET A 105 -25.31 18.51 -0.82
C MET A 105 -24.53 19.79 -1.12
N PHE A 106 -23.60 20.17 -0.26
CA PHE A 106 -22.77 21.36 -0.42
C PHE A 106 -21.29 21.05 -0.19
N THR A 107 -20.42 21.98 -0.53
CA THR A 107 -18.97 21.88 -0.29
C THR A 107 -18.57 22.85 0.81
N ARG A 108 -17.65 22.42 1.67
CA ARG A 108 -17.04 23.27 2.70
C ARG A 108 -15.56 22.99 2.84
N PRO A 109 -14.79 23.91 3.44
CA PRO A 109 -13.44 23.60 3.90
C PRO A 109 -13.42 22.40 4.85
N GLY A 110 -12.38 21.58 4.73
CA GLY A 110 -12.15 20.44 5.60
C GLY A 110 -11.92 20.82 7.06
N LYS A 111 -12.33 19.94 7.97
CA LYS A 111 -12.10 20.04 9.42
C LYS A 111 -11.29 18.86 9.92
N LEU A 112 -10.75 18.96 11.14
CA LEU A 112 -9.88 17.93 11.73
C LEU A 112 -10.49 16.51 11.73
N SER A 113 -11.80 16.38 11.89
CA SER A 113 -12.48 15.09 11.92
C SER A 113 -12.66 14.47 10.53
N ASP A 114 -12.51 15.23 9.45
CA ASP A 114 -12.69 14.71 8.11
C ASP A 114 -11.53 13.76 7.75
N LYS A 115 -11.86 12.78 6.91
CA LYS A 115 -10.89 11.89 6.27
C LYS A 115 -10.11 12.64 5.20
N PHE A 116 -8.95 12.11 4.83
CA PHE A 116 -8.27 12.59 3.62
C PHE A 116 -9.20 12.43 2.41
N VAL A 117 -9.21 13.44 1.55
CA VAL A 117 -10.05 13.48 0.35
C VAL A 117 -9.60 12.39 -0.62
N ASN A 118 -10.55 11.61 -1.14
CA ASN A 118 -10.25 10.58 -2.12
C ASN A 118 -10.00 11.24 -3.49
N PRO A 119 -9.00 10.80 -4.27
CA PRO A 119 -8.72 11.33 -5.61
C PRO A 119 -9.79 10.96 -6.63
N TYR A 120 -10.54 9.89 -6.38
CA TYR A 120 -11.58 9.38 -7.27
C TYR A 120 -12.84 9.07 -6.47
N GLU A 121 -14.00 9.25 -7.09
CA GLU A 121 -15.30 8.97 -6.48
C GLU A 121 -15.50 7.48 -6.20
N ASN A 122 -14.95 6.61 -7.04
CA ASN A 122 -15.09 5.17 -6.95
C ASN A 122 -13.96 4.42 -7.69
N VAL A 123 -13.92 3.10 -7.51
CA VAL A 123 -12.91 2.21 -8.11
C VAL A 123 -12.93 2.27 -9.65
N LYS A 124 -14.11 2.40 -10.28
CA LYS A 124 -14.21 2.43 -11.75
C LYS A 124 -13.66 3.71 -12.33
N ALA A 125 -13.92 4.86 -11.70
CA ALA A 125 -13.31 6.13 -12.05
C ALA A 125 -11.77 6.07 -11.93
N ALA A 126 -11.26 5.48 -10.84
CA ALA A 126 -9.83 5.28 -10.65
C ALA A 126 -9.21 4.40 -11.75
N GLN A 127 -9.85 3.27 -12.08
CA GLN A 127 -9.37 2.39 -13.16
C GLN A 127 -9.38 3.09 -14.52
N ALA A 128 -10.45 3.82 -14.85
CA ALA A 128 -10.55 4.54 -16.11
C ALA A 128 -9.44 5.60 -16.27
N ALA A 129 -9.07 6.29 -15.19
CA ALA A 129 -8.01 7.29 -15.20
C ALA A 129 -6.59 6.69 -15.25
N ASN A 130 -6.41 5.40 -14.93
CA ASN A 130 -5.09 4.75 -14.78
C ASN A 130 -4.96 3.51 -15.67
N GLY A 131 -5.47 3.56 -16.91
CA GLY A 131 -5.26 2.49 -17.90
C GLY A 131 -5.86 1.13 -17.51
N GLY A 132 -6.90 1.12 -16.68
CA GLY A 132 -7.54 -0.09 -16.16
C GLY A 132 -6.99 -0.56 -14.80
N ALA A 133 -5.84 -0.06 -14.36
CA ALA A 133 -5.25 -0.39 -13.06
C ALA A 133 -5.90 0.41 -11.92
N TYR A 134 -6.08 -0.21 -10.76
CA TYR A 134 -6.58 0.48 -9.57
C TYR A 134 -5.42 0.85 -8.63
N PRO A 135 -5.15 2.14 -8.38
CA PRO A 135 -4.18 2.55 -7.38
C PRO A 135 -4.64 2.11 -5.98
N PRO A 136 -3.89 1.24 -5.27
CA PRO A 136 -4.30 0.75 -3.96
C PRO A 136 -4.35 1.88 -2.91
N ASP A 137 -5.28 1.77 -1.96
CA ASP A 137 -5.35 2.64 -0.78
C ASP A 137 -4.09 2.46 0.08
N MET A 138 -3.49 3.57 0.50
CA MET A 138 -2.22 3.60 1.22
C MET A 138 -2.35 3.56 2.75
N SER A 139 -3.57 3.59 3.31
CA SER A 139 -3.76 3.73 4.77
C SER A 139 -3.08 2.63 5.58
N VAL A 140 -3.03 1.41 5.03
CA VAL A 140 -2.42 0.22 5.66
C VAL A 140 -1.50 -0.54 4.72
N LEU A 141 -1.05 0.08 3.63
CA LEU A 141 -0.34 -0.60 2.54
C LEU A 141 0.94 -1.31 3.02
N ILE A 142 1.69 -0.69 3.94
CA ILE A 142 2.88 -1.29 4.57
C ILE A 142 2.53 -2.60 5.31
N LYS A 143 1.34 -2.71 5.91
CA LYS A 143 0.91 -3.95 6.60
C LYS A 143 0.31 -4.97 5.64
N ALA A 144 -0.17 -4.52 4.49
CA ALA A 144 -0.87 -5.33 3.50
C ALA A 144 0.07 -5.98 2.45
N ARG A 145 1.39 -5.80 2.58
CA ARG A 145 2.40 -6.35 1.68
C ARG A 145 3.48 -7.07 2.49
N SER A 146 3.83 -8.27 2.04
CA SER A 146 5.00 -8.99 2.57
C SER A 146 6.25 -8.12 2.42
N GLY A 147 7.15 -8.14 3.41
CA GLY A 147 8.32 -7.25 3.47
C GLY A 147 8.03 -5.85 4.00
N GLY A 148 6.76 -5.43 4.05
CA GLY A 148 6.35 -4.16 4.64
C GLY A 148 7.13 -2.94 4.15
N ALA A 149 7.77 -2.22 5.07
CA ALA A 149 8.48 -0.98 4.74
C ALA A 149 9.65 -1.22 3.77
N ASP A 150 10.35 -2.35 3.91
CA ASP A 150 11.48 -2.71 3.03
C ASP A 150 11.01 -2.96 1.59
N TYR A 151 9.86 -3.60 1.44
CA TYR A 151 9.24 -3.80 0.13
C TYR A 151 8.84 -2.48 -0.51
N ILE A 152 8.11 -1.61 0.21
CA ILE A 152 7.67 -0.32 -0.36
C ILE A 152 8.85 0.57 -0.72
N PHE A 153 9.89 0.62 0.12
CA PHE A 153 11.11 1.36 -0.19
C PHE A 153 11.81 0.81 -1.44
N SER A 154 11.98 -0.51 -1.52
CA SER A 154 12.61 -1.16 -2.68
C SER A 154 11.79 -0.96 -3.94
N LEU A 155 10.46 -1.07 -3.85
CA LEU A 155 9.54 -0.84 -4.98
C LEU A 155 9.71 0.57 -5.55
N LEU A 156 9.71 1.60 -4.71
CA LEU A 156 9.87 2.99 -5.16
C LEU A 156 11.26 3.25 -5.78
N GLN A 157 12.29 2.54 -5.32
CA GLN A 157 13.67 2.70 -5.80
C GLN A 157 14.06 1.75 -6.94
N GLY A 158 13.21 0.78 -7.29
CA GLY A 158 13.55 -0.33 -8.19
C GLY A 158 13.01 -0.21 -9.61
N TYR A 159 12.63 0.99 -10.03
CA TYR A 159 12.36 1.26 -11.44
C TYR A 159 13.68 1.27 -12.22
N GLU A 160 13.79 0.37 -13.19
CA GLU A 160 14.98 0.15 -14.03
C GLU A 160 14.52 -0.06 -15.48
N GLU A 161 15.43 0.04 -16.45
CA GLU A 161 15.13 -0.37 -17.82
C GLU A 161 14.83 -1.87 -17.87
N ALA A 162 13.90 -2.27 -18.74
CA ALA A 162 13.54 -3.67 -18.91
C ALA A 162 14.75 -4.46 -19.44
N PRO A 163 15.13 -5.58 -18.81
CA PRO A 163 16.19 -6.45 -19.31
C PRO A 163 15.88 -7.00 -20.70
N GLU A 164 16.91 -7.44 -21.42
CA GLU A 164 16.76 -8.04 -22.74
C GLU A 164 15.77 -9.24 -22.70
N GLY A 165 14.85 -9.27 -23.65
CA GLY A 165 13.81 -10.30 -23.75
C GLY A 165 12.55 -10.06 -22.92
N VAL A 166 12.48 -8.97 -22.14
CA VAL A 166 11.24 -8.59 -21.43
C VAL A 166 10.40 -7.65 -22.29
N THR A 167 9.21 -8.13 -22.70
CA THR A 167 8.19 -7.30 -23.38
C THR A 167 7.19 -6.74 -22.36
N LEU A 168 6.96 -5.43 -22.41
CA LEU A 168 5.98 -4.71 -21.62
C LEU A 168 4.83 -4.23 -22.50
N ASP A 169 3.63 -4.20 -21.94
CA ASP A 169 2.46 -3.59 -22.59
C ASP A 169 2.53 -2.06 -22.45
N ASP A 170 1.84 -1.34 -23.32
CA ASP A 170 1.80 0.13 -23.28
C ASP A 170 1.31 0.63 -21.91
N GLY A 171 2.08 1.53 -21.29
CA GLY A 171 1.78 2.10 -19.98
C GLY A 171 2.16 1.22 -18.79
N VAL A 172 2.76 0.05 -19.01
CA VAL A 172 3.32 -0.83 -17.97
C VAL A 172 4.83 -0.62 -17.88
N TYR A 173 5.35 -0.55 -16.67
CA TYR A 173 6.77 -0.29 -16.41
C TYR A 173 7.46 -1.51 -15.80
N TYR A 174 8.75 -1.67 -16.09
CA TYR A 174 9.56 -2.67 -15.42
C TYR A 174 9.88 -2.19 -14.00
N ASN A 175 9.72 -3.09 -13.04
CA ASN A 175 10.17 -2.85 -11.67
C ASN A 175 10.76 -4.13 -11.09
N LYS A 176 12.00 -4.05 -10.62
CA LYS A 176 12.76 -5.21 -10.13
C LYS A 176 12.11 -5.92 -8.93
N TYR A 177 11.39 -5.19 -8.08
CA TYR A 177 10.80 -5.73 -6.84
C TYR A 177 9.30 -6.01 -6.96
N MET A 178 8.64 -5.53 -8.01
CA MET A 178 7.24 -5.84 -8.26
C MET A 178 7.07 -7.32 -8.60
N TYR A 179 5.99 -7.93 -8.10
CA TYR A 179 5.66 -9.30 -8.46
C TYR A 179 5.41 -9.41 -9.97
N GLY A 180 6.13 -10.31 -10.64
CA GLY A 180 6.10 -10.44 -12.10
C GLY A 180 6.86 -9.34 -12.84
N ASN A 181 7.58 -8.49 -12.12
CA ASN A 181 8.43 -7.40 -12.61
C ASN A 181 7.74 -6.34 -13.50
N LYS A 182 6.41 -6.28 -13.44
CA LYS A 182 5.56 -5.39 -14.23
C LYS A 182 4.65 -4.61 -13.29
N ILE A 183 4.66 -3.29 -13.38
CA ILE A 183 3.82 -2.38 -12.59
C ILE A 183 3.09 -1.37 -13.45
#